data_AF-A0AAV2A621-F1
#
_entry.id   AF-A0AAV2A621-F1
#
_cell.length_a   1.000
_cell.length_b   1.000
_cell.length_c   1.000
_cell.angle_alpha   90.00
_cell.angle_beta   90.00
_cell.angle_gamma   90.00
#
_symmetry.space_group_name_H-M   'P 1'
#
loop_
_entity.id
_entity.type
_entity.pdbx_description
1 polymer ?
#
loop_
_entity_poly.entity_id
_entity_poly.type
_entity_poly.pdbx_seq_one_letter_code
_entity_poly.pdbx_strand_id
1 'polypeptide(L)'
;MGDCMVKTETKRNCKNPEDVSWVDKDGFPNNCFTVESLWGLPDAKEQKMPFTGRISLLLHPQPEQYLLYYKLVLVHLLLHDEHSLGNPFMEGITMQVGKTYNVFVNQRVTERLPPPYQTNCTDYLKLWKENGGYGPLTGRACKEKCRMENMLETEGCVAHAISYPGNYLICENEKISPSDDINRKCSLQCQDACQV
;
A
#
# COMPACT_ATOMS: atom_id res chain seq x y z
N MET A 1 13.33 -14.01 -6.94
CA MET A 1 13.51 -12.70 -6.29
C MET A 1 14.17 -11.77 -7.29
N GLY A 2 13.58 -10.59 -7.54
CA GLY A 2 14.20 -9.58 -8.41
C GLY A 2 15.33 -8.86 -7.68
N ASP A 3 16.33 -8.39 -8.42
CA ASP A 3 17.43 -7.61 -7.85
C ASP A 3 17.02 -6.15 -7.71
N CYS A 4 17.16 -5.60 -6.50
CA CYS A 4 16.92 -4.18 -6.20
C CYS A 4 18.23 -3.49 -5.81
N MET A 5 18.59 -2.45 -6.57
CA MET A 5 19.77 -1.64 -6.28
C MET A 5 19.44 -0.15 -6.31
N VAL A 6 19.88 0.54 -5.27
CA VAL A 6 19.92 2.00 -5.22
C VAL A 6 21.28 2.47 -5.77
N LYS A 7 21.24 3.31 -6.81
CA LYS A 7 22.42 3.90 -7.44
C LYS A 7 22.44 5.41 -7.16
N THR A 8 23.29 5.82 -6.23
CA THR A 8 23.63 7.23 -5.95
C THR A 8 25.12 7.45 -6.26
N GLU A 9 25.83 8.27 -5.49
CA GLU A 9 27.31 8.33 -5.53
C GLU A 9 27.94 6.95 -5.23
N THR A 10 27.28 6.15 -4.39
CA THR A 10 27.66 4.76 -4.08
C THR A 10 26.52 3.81 -4.43
N LYS A 11 26.84 2.63 -4.98
CA LYS A 11 25.84 1.58 -5.20
C LYS A 11 25.59 0.83 -3.89
N ARG A 12 24.32 0.63 -3.55
CA ARG A 12 23.91 -0.17 -2.38
C ARG A 12 22.67 -1.00 -2.70
N ASN A 13 22.53 -2.12 -2.00
CA ASN A 13 21.31 -2.94 -2.07
C ASN A 13 20.17 -2.25 -1.32
N CYS A 14 18.95 -2.51 -1.76
CA CYS A 14 17.75 -2.07 -1.05
C CYS A 14 17.63 -2.80 0.29
N LYS A 15 17.04 -2.13 1.29
CA LYS A 15 16.90 -2.60 2.68
C LYS A 15 15.43 -2.86 3.00
N ASN A 16 15.19 -3.44 4.19
CA ASN A 16 13.86 -3.66 4.78
C ASN A 16 12.83 -4.22 3.78
N PRO A 17 13.09 -5.40 3.21
CA PRO A 17 12.11 -6.05 2.37
C PRO A 17 10.94 -6.53 3.22
N GLU A 18 9.72 -6.27 2.77
CA GLU A 18 8.49 -6.77 3.40
C GLU A 18 7.64 -7.49 2.35
N ASP A 19 7.19 -8.70 2.68
CA ASP A 19 6.25 -9.45 1.86
C ASP A 19 4.83 -9.14 2.32
N VAL A 20 3.99 -8.71 1.38
CA VAL A 20 2.62 -8.27 1.66
C VAL A 20 1.66 -8.86 0.64
N SER A 21 0.50 -9.31 1.10
CA SER A 21 -0.56 -9.82 0.23
C SER A 21 -1.60 -8.74 -0.02
N TRP A 22 -2.03 -8.64 -1.27
CA TRP A 22 -3.06 -7.70 -1.71
C TRP A 22 -4.06 -8.40 -2.63
N VAL A 23 -5.30 -7.93 -2.61
CA VAL A 23 -6.31 -8.33 -3.61
C VAL A 23 -6.24 -7.40 -4.82
N ASP A 24 -6.42 -7.93 -6.02
CA ASP A 24 -6.56 -7.10 -7.22
C ASP A 24 -7.99 -6.58 -7.41
N LYS A 25 -8.24 -5.89 -8.52
CA LYS A 25 -9.56 -5.30 -8.84
C LYS A 25 -10.67 -6.33 -9.01
N ASP A 26 -10.31 -7.56 -9.33
CA ASP A 26 -11.23 -8.67 -9.50
C ASP A 26 -11.34 -9.50 -8.20
N GLY A 27 -10.64 -9.09 -7.14
CA GLY A 27 -10.66 -9.75 -5.84
C GLY A 27 -9.72 -10.94 -5.71
N PHE A 28 -8.81 -11.17 -6.67
CA PHE A 28 -7.86 -12.27 -6.58
C PHE A 28 -6.68 -11.91 -5.68
N PRO A 29 -6.27 -12.81 -4.76
CA PRO A 29 -5.11 -12.58 -3.91
C PRO A 29 -3.82 -12.67 -4.72
N ASN A 30 -2.92 -11.72 -4.47
CA ASN A 30 -1.62 -11.59 -5.11
C ASN A 30 -0.55 -11.33 -4.05
N ASN A 31 0.64 -11.91 -4.25
CA ASN A 31 1.79 -11.66 -3.40
C ASN A 31 2.61 -10.49 -3.96
N CYS A 32 2.93 -9.55 -3.10
CA CYS A 32 3.74 -8.37 -3.40
C CYS A 32 4.93 -8.31 -2.45
N PHE A 33 5.98 -7.62 -2.88
CA PHE A 33 7.12 -7.29 -2.04
C PHE A 33 7.33 -5.78 -2.10
N THR A 34 7.70 -5.19 -0.97
CA THR A 34 8.16 -3.80 -0.90
C THR A 34 9.56 -3.75 -0.32
N VAL A 35 10.26 -2.64 -0.54
CA VAL A 35 11.63 -2.38 -0.10
C VAL A 35 11.75 -0.94 0.38
N GLU A 36 12.77 -0.68 1.20
CA GLU A 36 12.95 0.59 1.90
C GLU A 36 11.73 0.96 2.78
N SER A 37 10.96 -0.06 3.21
CA SER A 37 9.81 0.11 4.09
C SER A 37 10.26 0.31 5.54
N LEU A 38 9.54 1.16 6.26
CA LEU A 38 9.63 1.33 7.72
C LEU A 38 8.42 0.74 8.44
N TRP A 39 7.55 0.01 7.73
CA TRP A 39 6.42 -0.68 8.32
C TRP A 39 6.87 -1.59 9.47
N GLY A 40 6.23 -1.48 10.64
CA GLY A 40 6.61 -2.20 11.86
C GLY A 40 7.89 -1.70 12.56
N LEU A 41 8.47 -0.58 12.11
CA LEU A 41 9.73 -0.04 12.63
C LEU A 41 9.56 1.40 13.14
N PRO A 42 8.84 1.64 14.26
CA PRO A 42 8.45 2.98 14.72
C PRO A 42 9.63 3.91 15.06
N ASP A 43 10.75 3.34 15.48
CA ASP A 43 11.96 4.07 15.88
C ASP A 43 13.01 4.18 14.77
N ALA A 44 12.74 3.57 13.60
CA ALA A 44 13.66 3.65 12.48
C ALA A 44 13.71 5.07 11.90
N LYS A 45 14.89 5.45 11.40
CA LYS A 45 15.10 6.77 10.79
C LYS A 45 14.85 6.70 9.30
N GLU A 46 14.11 7.69 8.81
CA GLU A 46 13.89 7.93 7.38
C GLU A 46 15.21 8.08 6.63
N GLN A 47 15.29 7.42 5.49
CA GLN A 47 16.44 7.54 4.61
C GLN A 47 16.18 8.57 3.52
N LYS A 48 16.89 9.70 3.60
CA LYS A 48 16.83 10.71 2.55
C LYS A 48 17.56 10.24 1.30
N MET A 49 16.82 10.15 0.20
CA MET A 49 17.37 9.85 -1.11
C MET A 49 17.88 11.15 -1.77
N PRO A 50 19.07 11.14 -2.42
CA PRO A 50 19.57 12.32 -3.09
C PRO A 50 18.74 12.63 -4.35
N PHE A 51 18.61 13.91 -4.69
CA PHE A 51 17.80 14.37 -5.83
C PHE A 51 18.19 13.76 -7.18
N THR A 52 19.45 13.38 -7.36
CA THR A 52 19.98 12.77 -8.58
C THR A 52 20.11 11.25 -8.50
N GLY A 53 19.63 10.64 -7.42
CA GLY A 53 19.65 9.20 -7.22
C GLY A 53 18.70 8.49 -8.18
N ARG A 54 19.03 7.24 -8.54
CA ARG A 54 18.13 6.36 -9.27
C ARG A 54 18.00 5.01 -8.59
N ILE A 55 16.78 4.47 -8.58
CA ILE A 55 16.53 3.09 -8.18
C ILE A 55 16.49 2.25 -9.47
N SER A 56 17.20 1.13 -9.48
CA SER A 56 17.17 0.15 -10.57
C SER A 56 16.56 -1.14 -10.05
N LEU A 57 15.43 -1.52 -10.65
CA LEU A 57 14.74 -2.78 -10.40
C LEU A 57 14.88 -3.67 -11.63
N LEU A 58 15.35 -4.89 -11.44
CA LEU A 58 15.32 -5.93 -12.47
C LEU A 58 14.35 -7.03 -12.02
N LEU A 59 13.26 -7.17 -12.76
CA LEU A 59 12.18 -8.10 -12.44
C LEU A 59 12.19 -9.27 -13.42
N HIS A 60 12.10 -10.48 -12.89
CA HIS A 60 12.07 -11.73 -13.65
C HIS A 60 10.75 -12.48 -13.44
N PRO A 61 9.63 -11.97 -13.98
CA PRO A 61 8.35 -12.67 -13.92
C PRO A 61 8.48 -14.03 -14.64
N GLN A 62 7.83 -15.05 -14.10
CA GLN A 62 7.87 -16.43 -14.60
C GLN A 62 6.54 -16.73 -15.31
N PRO A 63 6.38 -16.39 -16.60
CA PRO A 63 5.11 -16.54 -17.32
C PRO A 63 4.58 -17.99 -17.28
N GLU A 64 5.47 -18.98 -17.18
CA GLU A 64 5.14 -20.40 -17.12
C GLU A 64 4.39 -20.79 -15.84
N GLN A 65 4.46 -19.97 -14.80
CA GLN A 65 3.80 -20.20 -13.51
C GLN A 65 2.40 -19.57 -13.43
N TYR A 66 1.97 -18.85 -14.47
CA TYR A 66 0.65 -18.20 -14.49
C TYR A 66 -0.43 -19.22 -14.83
N LEU A 67 -1.55 -19.15 -14.10
CA LEU A 67 -2.72 -20.02 -14.33
C LEU A 67 -3.31 -19.84 -15.73
N LEU A 68 -3.29 -18.61 -16.25
CA LEU A 68 -3.94 -18.22 -17.51
C LEU A 68 -2.90 -17.84 -18.56
N TYR A 69 -2.44 -18.84 -19.34
CA TYR A 69 -1.39 -18.69 -20.35
C TYR A 69 -1.70 -17.68 -21.47
N TYR A 70 -2.96 -17.35 -21.69
CA TYR A 70 -3.40 -16.40 -22.73
C TYR A 70 -3.50 -14.95 -22.22
N LYS A 71 -3.38 -14.73 -20.90
CA LYS A 71 -3.36 -13.36 -20.35
C LYS A 71 -1.96 -12.77 -20.51
N LEU A 72 -1.91 -11.48 -20.83
CA LEU A 72 -0.65 -10.74 -20.83
C LEU A 72 -0.04 -10.77 -19.44
N VAL A 73 1.26 -11.03 -19.37
CA VAL A 73 2.00 -10.92 -18.12
C VAL A 73 2.28 -9.45 -17.84
N LEU A 74 1.77 -8.99 -16.71
CA LEU A 74 1.85 -7.61 -16.26
C LEU A 74 2.58 -7.54 -14.92
N VAL A 75 3.28 -6.43 -14.71
CA VAL A 75 3.89 -6.06 -13.44
C VAL A 75 3.19 -4.80 -12.95
N HIS A 76 2.81 -4.79 -11.68
CA HIS A 76 2.24 -3.63 -11.01
C HIS A 76 3.27 -3.05 -10.05
N LEU A 77 3.63 -1.77 -10.22
CA LEU A 77 4.59 -1.08 -9.36
C LEU A 77 3.90 0.11 -8.70
N LEU A 78 4.04 0.21 -7.39
CA LEU A 78 3.58 1.37 -6.62
C LEU A 78 4.79 2.02 -5.94
N LEU A 79 4.87 3.34 -6.04
CA LEU A 79 5.76 4.15 -5.23
C LEU A 79 4.93 4.76 -4.10
N HIS A 80 5.38 4.60 -2.86
CA HIS A 80 4.65 5.04 -1.68
C HIS A 80 5.62 5.61 -0.63
N ASP A 81 5.06 6.29 0.37
CA ASP A 81 5.79 6.75 1.56
C ASP A 81 6.33 5.57 2.35
N GLU A 82 7.51 5.70 2.93
CA GLU A 82 8.24 4.62 3.62
C GLU A 82 7.48 4.01 4.79
N HIS A 83 6.60 4.75 5.45
CA HIS A 83 5.83 4.25 6.57
C HIS A 83 4.56 3.53 6.12
N SER A 84 4.14 3.70 4.87
CA SER A 84 2.87 3.21 4.35
C SER A 84 3.02 1.95 3.51
N LEU A 85 1.95 1.17 3.46
CA LEU A 85 1.78 0.12 2.46
C LEU A 85 0.61 0.51 1.57
N GLY A 86 0.72 0.21 0.28
CA GLY A 86 -0.35 0.46 -0.67
C GLY A 86 -0.54 -0.70 -1.63
N ASN A 87 -1.73 -0.77 -2.21
CA ASN A 87 -2.10 -1.83 -3.13
C ASN A 87 -1.72 -1.43 -4.58
N PRO A 88 -0.70 -2.08 -5.19
CA PRO A 88 -0.23 -1.73 -6.53
C PRO A 88 -1.25 -2.06 -7.64
N PHE A 89 -2.23 -2.92 -7.38
CA PHE A 89 -3.28 -3.24 -8.35
C PHE A 89 -4.36 -2.15 -8.42
N MET A 90 -4.53 -1.38 -7.35
CA MET A 90 -5.51 -0.30 -7.25
C MET A 90 -4.91 1.06 -7.60
N GLU A 91 -3.70 1.33 -7.08
CA GLU A 91 -3.08 2.66 -7.13
C GLU A 91 -1.77 2.69 -7.92
N GLY A 92 -1.25 1.53 -8.32
CA GLY A 92 0.04 1.40 -8.99
C GLY A 92 0.02 1.62 -10.50
N ILE A 93 1.22 1.62 -11.07
CA ILE A 93 1.49 1.70 -12.50
C ILE A 93 1.58 0.28 -13.05
N THR A 94 0.75 -0.02 -14.06
CA THR A 94 0.77 -1.29 -14.77
C THR A 94 1.78 -1.25 -15.92
N MET A 95 2.68 -2.23 -15.95
CA MET A 95 3.76 -2.35 -16.93
C MET A 95 3.70 -3.72 -17.61
N GLN A 96 3.91 -3.75 -18.92
CA GLN A 96 4.06 -5.00 -19.67
C GLN A 96 5.49 -5.53 -19.54
N VAL A 97 5.61 -6.85 -19.39
CA VAL A 97 6.89 -7.57 -19.34
C VAL A 97 7.63 -7.49 -20.67
N GLY A 98 8.96 -7.60 -20.62
CA GLY A 98 9.83 -7.56 -21.80
C GLY A 98 10.19 -6.15 -22.28
N LYS A 99 9.84 -5.12 -21.49
CA LYS A 99 10.11 -3.71 -21.78
C LYS A 99 10.92 -3.05 -20.66
N THR A 100 11.67 -2.01 -21.02
CA THR A 100 12.37 -1.14 -20.06
C THR A 100 11.57 0.15 -19.87
N TYR A 101 11.31 0.52 -18.62
CA TYR A 101 10.58 1.73 -18.27
C TYR A 101 11.48 2.67 -17.47
N ASN A 102 11.40 3.97 -17.77
CA ASN A 102 11.99 5.03 -16.95
C ASN A 102 10.86 5.76 -16.24
N VAL A 103 10.80 5.66 -14.92
CA VAL A 103 9.80 6.33 -14.08
C VAL A 103 10.45 7.56 -13.46
N PHE A 104 9.89 8.74 -13.73
CA PHE A 104 10.32 10.00 -13.14
C PHE A 104 9.38 10.39 -12.02
N VAL A 105 9.93 10.71 -10.85
CA VAL A 105 9.17 10.97 -9.63
C VAL A 105 9.30 12.44 -9.26
N ASN A 106 8.17 13.06 -8.93
CA ASN A 106 8.12 14.40 -8.35
C ASN A 106 7.27 14.35 -7.07
N GLN A 107 7.89 14.61 -5.93
CA GLN A 107 7.20 14.58 -4.65
C GLN A 107 6.43 15.89 -4.43
N ARG A 108 5.18 15.77 -4.00
CA ARG A 108 4.34 16.88 -3.56
C ARG A 108 3.83 16.55 -2.16
N VAL A 109 3.96 17.51 -1.25
CA VAL A 109 3.48 17.36 0.14
C VAL A 109 2.36 18.37 0.36
N THR A 110 1.25 17.89 0.91
CA THR A 110 0.12 18.70 1.34
C THR A 110 0.05 18.68 2.86
N GLU A 111 0.20 19.86 3.47
CA GLU A 111 0.06 20.05 4.91
C GLU A 111 -1.33 20.63 5.23
N ARG A 112 -2.03 20.00 6.18
CA ARG A 112 -3.33 20.41 6.69
C ARG A 112 -3.23 20.64 8.19
N LEU A 113 -4.13 21.46 8.73
CA LEU A 113 -4.14 21.77 10.15
C LEU A 113 -5.14 20.90 10.92
N PRO A 114 -4.79 20.41 12.13
CA PRO A 114 -5.70 19.65 12.97
C PRO A 114 -6.84 20.54 13.51
N PRO A 115 -7.84 20.01 14.23
CA PRO A 115 -8.81 20.87 14.92
C PRO A 115 -8.11 21.92 15.80
N PRO A 116 -8.64 23.17 15.85
CA PRO A 116 -9.98 23.60 15.47
C PRO A 116 -10.14 24.11 14.01
N TYR A 117 -9.15 23.91 13.14
CA TYR A 117 -9.24 24.36 11.75
C TYR A 117 -10.23 23.52 10.93
N GLN A 118 -10.80 24.10 9.87
CA GLN A 118 -11.81 23.44 9.01
C GLN A 118 -11.31 22.13 8.41
N THR A 119 -10.01 22.01 8.15
CA THR A 119 -9.39 20.79 7.63
C THR A 119 -9.54 19.59 8.57
N ASN A 120 -9.64 19.83 9.90
CA ASN A 120 -9.91 18.84 10.94
C ASN A 120 -9.16 17.52 10.70
N CYS A 121 -7.86 17.60 10.37
CA CYS A 121 -7.09 16.45 9.94
C CYS A 121 -6.65 15.58 11.13
N THR A 122 -6.28 14.34 10.83
CA THR A 122 -5.72 13.40 11.80
C THR A 122 -4.24 13.18 11.54
N ASP A 123 -3.44 13.26 12.60
CA ASP A 123 -2.01 12.95 12.57
C ASP A 123 -1.82 11.43 12.64
N TYR A 124 -1.99 10.78 11.50
CA TYR A 124 -1.86 9.34 11.41
C TYR A 124 -0.42 8.86 11.62
N LEU A 125 0.60 9.66 11.30
CA LEU A 125 1.99 9.26 11.53
C LEU A 125 2.29 9.16 13.03
N LYS A 126 1.76 10.10 13.82
CA LYS A 126 1.81 10.01 15.28
C LYS A 126 1.11 8.74 15.78
N LEU A 127 -0.12 8.48 15.32
CA LEU A 127 -0.86 7.27 15.71
C LEU A 127 -0.13 5.99 15.31
N TRP A 128 0.51 5.96 14.13
CA TRP A 128 1.31 4.85 13.65
C TRP A 128 2.51 4.58 14.56
N LYS A 129 3.23 5.63 14.98
CA LYS A 129 4.34 5.50 15.95
C LYS A 129 3.85 4.99 17.31
N GLU A 130 2.77 5.57 17.82
CA GLU A 130 2.15 5.15 19.10
C GLU A 130 1.67 3.70 19.07
N ASN A 131 1.25 3.21 17.89
CA ASN A 131 0.82 1.84 17.66
C ASN A 131 1.96 0.91 17.19
N GLY A 132 3.19 1.20 17.59
CA GLY A 132 4.34 0.31 17.35
C GLY A 132 4.74 0.15 15.89
N GLY A 133 4.43 1.14 15.04
CA GLY A 133 4.78 1.11 13.61
C GLY A 133 3.74 0.43 12.73
N TYR A 134 2.49 0.32 13.19
CA TYR A 134 1.40 -0.29 12.44
C TYR A 134 0.16 0.60 12.38
N GLY A 135 -0.59 0.49 11.30
CA GLY A 135 -1.89 1.15 11.15
C GLY A 135 -1.97 2.05 9.92
N PRO A 136 -3.12 2.69 9.72
CA PRO A 136 -3.35 3.51 8.53
C PRO A 136 -2.58 4.83 8.63
N LEU A 137 -2.02 5.28 7.51
CA LEU A 137 -1.35 6.58 7.40
C LEU A 137 -2.16 7.63 6.64
N THR A 138 -3.29 7.21 6.07
CA THR A 138 -4.19 8.09 5.32
C THR A 138 -5.63 7.84 5.73
N GLY A 139 -6.49 8.84 5.52
CA GLY A 139 -7.93 8.69 5.71
C GLY A 139 -8.54 7.56 4.87
N ARG A 140 -8.00 7.31 3.67
CA ARG A 140 -8.40 6.18 2.82
C ARG A 140 -8.05 4.84 3.47
N ALA A 141 -6.79 4.66 3.87
CA ALA A 141 -6.36 3.44 4.56
C ALA A 141 -7.13 3.22 5.87
N CYS A 142 -7.47 4.29 6.58
CA CYS A 142 -8.31 4.22 7.78
C CYS A 142 -9.70 3.67 7.47
N LYS A 143 -10.34 4.14 6.38
CA LYS A 143 -11.67 3.65 5.97
C LYS A 143 -11.61 2.17 5.58
N GLU A 144 -10.58 1.76 4.85
CA GLU A 144 -10.37 0.36 4.47
C GLU A 144 -10.15 -0.53 5.71
N LYS A 145 -9.31 -0.11 6.65
CA LYS A 145 -9.11 -0.81 7.93
C LYS A 145 -10.41 -0.93 8.70
N CYS A 146 -11.16 0.16 8.83
CA CYS A 146 -12.42 0.19 9.56
C CYS A 146 -13.44 -0.76 8.92
N ARG A 147 -13.57 -0.76 7.59
CA ARG A 147 -14.45 -1.70 6.87
C ARG A 147 -14.03 -3.15 7.11
N MET A 148 -12.74 -3.44 6.99
CA MET A 148 -12.19 -4.76 7.27
C MET A 148 -12.51 -5.22 8.70
N GLU A 149 -12.23 -4.41 9.72
CA GLU A 149 -12.48 -4.76 11.13
C GLU A 149 -13.96 -5.02 11.41
N ASN A 150 -14.86 -4.16 10.90
CA ASN A 150 -16.30 -4.35 11.11
C ASN A 150 -16.82 -5.59 10.37
N MET A 151 -16.36 -5.84 9.15
CA MET A 151 -16.76 -7.04 8.41
C MET A 151 -16.27 -8.34 9.06
N LEU A 152 -15.05 -8.34 9.59
CA LEU A 152 -14.55 -9.48 10.37
C LEU A 152 -15.40 -9.74 11.62
N GLU A 153 -15.87 -8.68 12.27
CA GLU A 153 -16.73 -8.79 13.46
C GLU A 153 -18.14 -9.28 13.11
N THR A 154 -18.75 -8.80 12.01
CA THR A 154 -20.15 -9.11 11.68
C THR A 154 -20.33 -10.32 10.78
N GLU A 155 -19.47 -10.52 9.79
CA GLU A 155 -19.58 -11.58 8.77
C GLU A 155 -18.53 -12.70 8.97
N GLY A 156 -17.47 -12.45 9.74
CA GLY A 156 -16.35 -13.40 9.90
C GLY A 156 -15.41 -13.50 8.69
N CYS A 157 -15.62 -12.65 7.67
CA CYS A 157 -14.82 -12.59 6.45
C CYS A 157 -14.77 -11.15 5.91
N VAL A 158 -13.83 -10.88 5.00
CA VAL A 158 -13.63 -9.56 4.39
C VAL A 158 -14.03 -9.61 2.92
N ALA A 159 -14.79 -8.60 2.47
CA ALA A 159 -15.17 -8.47 1.06
C ALA A 159 -13.94 -8.32 0.16
N HIS A 160 -14.00 -8.90 -1.04
CA HIS A 160 -12.94 -8.80 -2.06
C HIS A 160 -12.56 -7.36 -2.43
N ALA A 161 -13.52 -6.43 -2.34
CA ALA A 161 -13.29 -5.03 -2.69
C ALA A 161 -12.51 -4.24 -1.62
N ILE A 162 -12.34 -4.79 -0.41
CA ILE A 162 -11.60 -4.12 0.66
C ILE A 162 -10.10 -4.32 0.42
N SER A 163 -9.39 -3.19 0.34
CA SER A 163 -7.97 -3.16 0.06
C SER A 163 -7.20 -2.68 1.30
N TYR A 164 -7.01 -3.57 2.27
CA TYR A 164 -6.17 -3.34 3.44
C TYR A 164 -5.18 -4.51 3.63
N PRO A 165 -3.93 -4.30 4.07
CA PRO A 165 -3.00 -5.41 4.21
C PRO A 165 -3.30 -6.21 5.48
N GLY A 166 -3.31 -7.54 5.38
CA GLY A 166 -3.51 -8.41 6.54
C GLY A 166 -3.73 -9.88 6.18
N ASN A 167 -3.67 -10.73 7.21
CA ASN A 167 -3.95 -12.15 7.13
C ASN A 167 -5.37 -12.41 7.65
N TYR A 168 -6.36 -12.27 6.79
CA TYR A 168 -7.76 -12.47 7.12
C TYR A 168 -8.47 -13.32 6.06
N LEU A 169 -9.60 -13.92 6.45
CA LEU A 169 -10.42 -14.71 5.53
C LEU A 169 -11.15 -13.79 4.54
N ILE A 170 -11.00 -14.05 3.24
CA ILE A 170 -11.80 -13.40 2.19
C ILE A 170 -13.13 -14.15 2.05
N CYS A 171 -14.23 -13.43 1.91
CA CYS A 171 -15.55 -14.03 1.73
C CYS A 171 -15.65 -14.81 0.41
N GLU A 172 -16.23 -16.01 0.40
CA GLU A 172 -16.36 -16.80 -0.84
C GLU A 172 -17.30 -16.16 -1.89
N ASN A 173 -18.31 -15.41 -1.41
CA ASN A 173 -19.27 -14.75 -2.27
C ASN A 173 -18.82 -13.32 -2.59
N GLU A 174 -18.43 -13.10 -3.84
CA GLU A 174 -17.99 -11.81 -4.39
C GLU A 174 -19.03 -10.69 -4.25
N LYS A 175 -20.31 -11.02 -4.04
CA LYS A 175 -21.39 -10.02 -3.84
C LYS A 175 -21.42 -9.44 -2.43
N ILE A 176 -20.72 -10.06 -1.49
CA ILE A 176 -20.65 -9.54 -0.12
C ILE A 176 -19.83 -8.25 -0.13
N SER A 177 -20.40 -7.21 0.46
CA SER A 177 -19.79 -5.89 0.54
C SER A 177 -20.14 -5.22 1.87
N PRO A 178 -19.37 -4.21 2.31
CA PRO A 178 -19.71 -3.46 3.52
C PRO A 178 -21.09 -2.83 3.39
N SER A 179 -21.93 -3.02 4.42
CA SER A 179 -23.23 -2.37 4.49
C SER A 179 -23.11 -0.84 4.49
N ASP A 180 -24.19 -0.15 4.12
CA ASP A 180 -24.23 1.32 4.15
C ASP A 180 -23.96 1.89 5.54
N ASP A 181 -24.38 1.19 6.60
CA ASP A 181 -24.09 1.58 7.98
C ASP A 181 -22.60 1.50 8.31
N ILE A 182 -21.91 0.43 7.88
CA ILE A 182 -20.45 0.33 8.02
C ILE A 182 -19.76 1.45 7.24
N ASN A 183 -20.17 1.68 5.99
CA ASN A 183 -19.61 2.73 5.14
C ASN A 183 -19.77 4.13 5.77
N ARG A 184 -20.95 4.41 6.32
CA ARG A 184 -21.25 5.67 7.01
C ARG A 184 -20.40 5.81 8.28
N LYS A 185 -20.34 4.77 9.13
CA LYS A 185 -19.53 4.75 10.35
C LYS A 185 -18.06 5.04 10.05
N CYS A 186 -17.46 4.32 9.11
CA CYS A 186 -16.05 4.49 8.74
C CYS A 186 -15.77 5.85 8.10
N SER A 187 -16.73 6.41 7.36
CA SER A 187 -16.60 7.76 6.79
C SER A 187 -16.62 8.87 7.84
N LEU A 188 -17.37 8.69 8.94
CA LEU A 188 -17.40 9.64 10.06
C LEU A 188 -16.19 9.52 10.97
N GLN A 189 -15.66 8.31 11.14
CA GLN A 189 -14.52 8.03 12.02
C GLN A 189 -13.18 8.49 11.42
N CYS A 190 -13.01 8.39 10.11
CA CYS A 190 -11.72 8.62 9.44
C CYS A 190 -11.69 9.97 8.72
N GLN A 191 -10.88 10.90 9.22
CA GLN A 191 -10.59 12.19 8.57
C GLN A 191 -9.42 12.09 7.59
N ASP A 192 -9.18 13.17 6.84
CA ASP A 192 -7.98 13.27 6.01
C ASP A 192 -6.72 13.38 6.87
N ALA A 193 -5.59 12.91 6.33
CA ALA A 193 -4.32 13.02 7.02
C ALA A 193 -3.80 14.47 7.04
N CYS A 194 -3.13 14.83 8.13
CA CYS A 194 -2.49 16.15 8.26
C CYS A 194 -1.34 16.36 7.28
N GLN A 195 -0.70 15.27 6.84
CA GLN A 195 0.37 15.30 5.86
C GLN A 195 0.11 14.18 4.84
N VAL A 196 0.16 14.51 3.55
CA VAL A 196 -0.01 13.59 2.41
C VAL A 196 0.95 13.95 1.31
#